data_AF-A0A7X4E291-F1
#
_entry.id   AF-A0A7X4E291-F1
#
_cell.length_a   1.000
_cell.length_b   1.000
_cell.length_c   1.000
_cell.angle_alpha   90.00
_cell.angle_beta   90.00
_cell.angle_gamma   90.00
#
_symmetry.space_group_name_H-M   'P 1'
#
loop_
_entity.id
_entity.type
_entity.pdbx_description
1 polymer ?
#
loop_
_entity_poly.entity_id
_entity_poly.type
_entity_poly.pdbx_seq_one_letter_code
_entity_poly.pdbx_strand_id
1 'polypeptide(L)'
;MPPGLGGSSRGCAETAGEHPSERQAKPQPARGRGRLETSVVYWATSNNPVRVTLQGFRQLAQQFVRVVAIGLALGLPLAGCATRNASVIPVAAQPADFPTQLAEYVRAQTALAADDFEGAQTALAGLIAIADPTIRPLAEVAAGANDIASMRSDFKPLSEFLAAMELPPGYARAYCPMYDGGSNWVQVDGPVRNPYYGSEMLTCGVVDAAPGAHMDHSPQHGGRVFMAPDSFHHIEGVYPEPGIFRLYATDNYREPVDVTFWMGRIVLEEEYDAESDEFVEVRSAALLPSPDGAYLEAEVGDQPFPAEMIAKIRVVEEFPEDRFDFIFSEFSSAAPDVIDTSPAAAVPETLPLAERIRPRIPELTSDIVQGISQRNEEIANLVATGGFTEIFIPALQSKELALALHDRAEDLPAQDRNLIRIAVRSLVRSAWLLDWYGDLGNKQQVSDAHDVFDEAVDLITEIYGGVEP
;
A
#
# COMPACT_ATOMS: atom_id res chain seq x y z
N MET A 1 -13.96 50.35 -63.17
CA MET A 1 -13.36 51.52 -63.83
C MET A 1 -13.26 52.64 -62.81
N PRO A 2 -12.22 53.49 -62.82
CA PRO A 2 -10.80 53.29 -63.19
C PRO A 2 -9.91 54.01 -62.11
N PRO A 3 -8.71 54.55 -62.42
CA PRO A 3 -7.48 54.03 -63.07
C PRO A 3 -6.32 54.00 -62.03
N GLY A 4 -5.08 53.54 -62.24
CA GLY A 4 -4.25 53.36 -63.44
C GLY A 4 -3.07 54.35 -63.44
N LEU A 5 -1.88 53.85 -63.82
CA LEU A 5 -0.61 54.55 -64.16
C LEU A 5 0.28 54.91 -62.95
N GLY A 6 1.59 54.69 -62.93
CA GLY A 6 2.58 54.31 -63.94
C GLY A 6 3.90 55.05 -63.64
N GLY A 7 5.07 54.44 -63.88
CA GLY A 7 6.29 55.20 -64.17
C GLY A 7 7.50 55.03 -63.24
N SER A 8 8.35 54.08 -63.63
CA SER A 8 9.81 53.98 -63.49
C SER A 8 10.60 55.32 -63.43
N SER A 9 11.62 55.43 -62.57
CA SER A 9 13.05 55.30 -62.99
C SER A 9 14.10 55.76 -61.96
N ARG A 10 15.11 54.89 -61.78
CA ARG A 10 16.58 55.11 -61.61
C ARG A 10 17.13 55.95 -60.44
N GLY A 11 18.09 55.35 -59.71
CA GLY A 11 19.30 56.06 -59.25
C GLY A 11 19.98 55.57 -57.96
N CYS A 12 20.91 54.62 -58.10
CA CYS A 12 22.12 54.27 -57.31
C CYS A 12 22.32 54.67 -55.83
N ALA A 13 22.69 53.63 -55.03
CA ALA A 13 23.71 53.52 -53.95
C ALA A 13 23.66 54.53 -52.77
N GLU A 14 23.79 54.17 -51.48
CA GLU A 14 24.54 53.08 -50.84
C GLU A 14 24.10 52.94 -49.35
N THR A 15 24.24 51.72 -48.83
CA THR A 15 24.42 51.32 -47.41
C THR A 15 23.25 51.21 -46.41
N ALA A 16 23.34 50.09 -45.68
CA ALA A 16 22.79 49.74 -44.36
C ALA A 16 21.32 49.29 -44.24
N GLY A 17 21.14 47.97 -44.35
CA GLY A 17 20.69 47.14 -43.21
C GLY A 17 19.23 47.23 -42.77
N GLU A 18 18.42 46.26 -43.21
CA GLU A 18 17.40 45.54 -42.41
C GLU A 18 16.72 44.52 -43.33
N HIS A 19 16.51 43.27 -42.88
CA HIS A 19 15.14 42.72 -42.74
C HIS A 19 15.11 41.24 -42.29
N PRO A 20 13.99 40.83 -41.67
CA PRO A 20 13.71 39.52 -41.08
C PRO A 20 12.78 38.65 -41.95
N SER A 21 12.44 37.47 -41.41
CA SER A 21 11.27 36.64 -41.71
C SER A 21 11.22 35.93 -43.07
N GLU A 22 11.39 34.60 -43.04
CA GLU A 22 10.75 33.69 -43.99
C GLU A 22 10.27 32.42 -43.27
N ARG A 23 8.98 32.11 -43.47
CA ARG A 23 8.38 30.79 -43.19
C ARG A 23 8.88 29.82 -44.26
N GLN A 24 9.34 28.62 -43.88
CA GLN A 24 9.35 27.46 -44.77
C GLN A 24 8.92 26.18 -44.06
N ALA A 25 8.31 25.31 -44.85
CA ALA A 25 7.45 24.20 -44.50
C ALA A 25 8.14 23.04 -43.74
N LYS A 26 7.37 22.35 -42.89
CA LYS A 26 7.73 21.05 -42.32
C LYS A 26 7.68 19.96 -43.41
N PRO A 27 8.65 19.02 -43.46
CA PRO A 27 8.58 17.87 -44.35
C PRO A 27 7.73 16.74 -43.75
N GLN A 28 7.01 16.01 -44.60
CA GLN A 28 6.39 14.71 -44.28
C GLN A 28 7.48 13.63 -44.10
N PRO A 29 7.34 12.67 -43.16
CA PRO A 29 8.26 11.56 -43.07
C PRO A 29 7.87 10.41 -44.01
N ALA A 30 8.89 9.84 -44.66
CA ALA A 30 8.82 8.69 -45.53
C ALA A 30 8.60 7.37 -44.75
N ARG A 31 7.88 6.43 -45.37
CA ARG A 31 7.74 5.03 -44.94
C ARG A 31 9.11 4.34 -44.90
N GLY A 32 9.55 3.92 -43.73
CA GLY A 32 10.69 3.03 -43.52
C GLY A 32 10.32 1.95 -42.50
N ARG A 33 10.48 0.67 -42.87
CA ARG A 33 10.29 -0.48 -41.98
C ARG A 33 11.31 -0.43 -40.85
N GLY A 34 10.84 -0.28 -39.61
CA GLY A 34 11.65 -0.32 -38.39
C GLY A 34 11.10 -1.36 -37.42
N ARG A 35 12.00 -2.23 -36.97
CA ARG A 35 11.84 -3.27 -35.95
C ARG A 35 11.32 -2.67 -34.63
N LEU A 36 10.35 -3.32 -34.00
CA LEU A 36 9.83 -2.97 -32.67
C LEU A 36 10.92 -3.22 -31.62
N GLU A 37 11.46 -2.15 -31.04
CA GLU A 37 12.17 -2.21 -29.76
C GLU A 37 11.26 -1.61 -28.69
N THR A 38 10.84 -2.47 -27.77
CA THR A 38 10.19 -2.12 -26.50
C THR A 38 11.10 -1.20 -25.70
N SER A 39 10.68 0.03 -25.47
CA SER A 39 11.36 0.99 -24.60
C SER A 39 10.60 1.08 -23.28
N VAL A 40 11.17 0.50 -22.23
CA VAL A 40 10.77 0.70 -20.83
C VAL A 40 11.45 1.98 -20.37
N VAL A 41 10.66 2.98 -19.95
CA VAL A 41 11.16 4.26 -19.43
C VAL A 41 11.31 4.14 -17.92
N TYR A 42 12.56 4.21 -17.44
CA TYR A 42 12.87 4.48 -16.04
C TYR A 42 13.12 5.98 -15.87
N TRP A 43 12.41 6.62 -14.94
CA TRP A 43 12.71 7.97 -14.51
C TRP A 43 13.96 7.95 -13.63
N ALA A 44 15.01 8.65 -14.08
CA ALA A 44 16.24 8.89 -13.33
C ALA A 44 16.50 10.40 -13.26
N THR A 45 16.38 10.98 -12.07
CA THR A 45 16.83 12.33 -11.72
C THR A 45 17.34 12.24 -10.27
N SER A 46 18.55 12.58 -9.86
CA SER A 46 19.51 13.56 -10.34
C SER A 46 20.95 13.22 -9.88
N ASN A 47 21.95 13.68 -10.63
CA ASN A 47 23.38 13.54 -10.36
C ASN A 47 23.89 14.72 -9.52
N ASN A 48 24.60 14.44 -8.42
CA ASN A 48 25.58 15.38 -7.86
C ASN A 48 26.71 14.63 -7.13
N PRO A 49 27.93 14.51 -7.70
CA PRO A 49 29.04 13.90 -6.98
C PRO A 49 29.76 14.95 -6.12
N VAL A 50 29.58 14.87 -4.80
CA VAL A 50 30.48 15.55 -3.85
C VAL A 50 31.79 14.77 -3.79
N ARG A 51 32.88 15.35 -4.31
CA ARG A 51 34.24 14.83 -4.12
C ARG A 51 34.66 15.09 -2.68
N VAL A 52 34.65 14.06 -1.83
CA VAL A 52 35.33 14.08 -0.54
C VAL A 52 36.74 13.52 -0.73
N THR A 53 37.76 14.38 -0.63
CA THR A 53 39.16 13.98 -0.67
C THR A 53 39.62 13.44 0.69
N LEU A 54 40.25 12.27 0.67
CA LEU A 54 40.94 11.59 1.79
C LEU A 54 42.16 12.41 2.26
N GLN A 55 41.93 13.53 2.95
CA GLN A 55 43.02 14.27 3.61
C GLN A 55 42.60 15.08 4.84
N GLY A 56 41.46 14.74 5.48
CA GLY A 56 40.95 15.42 6.67
C GLY A 56 40.87 14.59 7.96
N PHE A 57 41.05 13.26 7.92
CA PHE A 57 40.77 12.38 9.07
C PHE A 57 41.99 11.90 9.88
N ARG A 58 43.20 12.39 9.58
CA ARG A 58 44.44 11.97 10.28
C ARG A 58 44.88 12.87 11.45
N GLN A 59 44.08 13.85 11.87
CA GLN A 59 44.50 14.83 12.87
C GLN A 59 43.74 14.85 14.21
N LEU A 60 42.79 13.95 14.46
CA LEU A 60 42.10 13.86 15.77
C LEU A 60 42.28 12.54 16.53
N ALA A 61 42.96 11.54 15.96
CA ALA A 61 43.19 10.24 16.63
C ALA A 61 44.59 10.09 17.30
N GLN A 62 45.38 11.17 17.43
CA GLN A 62 46.74 11.09 18.01
C GLN A 62 46.94 11.78 19.37
N GLN A 63 45.86 12.16 20.08
CA GLN A 63 45.99 12.78 21.41
C GLN A 63 45.55 11.95 22.63
N PHE A 64 45.17 10.67 22.47
CA PHE A 64 44.69 9.88 23.62
C PHE A 64 45.55 8.66 24.05
N VAL A 65 46.80 8.54 23.59
CA VAL A 65 47.70 7.41 23.97
C VAL A 65 48.96 7.84 24.74
N ARG A 66 48.92 8.95 25.50
CA ARG A 66 50.05 9.35 26.37
C ARG A 66 49.62 9.87 27.73
N VAL A 67 49.04 9.02 28.59
CA VAL A 67 48.97 9.32 30.05
C VAL A 67 49.29 8.12 30.98
N VAL A 68 49.30 6.85 30.55
CA VAL A 68 49.47 5.73 31.53
C VAL A 68 50.84 5.04 31.47
N ALA A 69 51.92 5.81 31.50
CA ALA A 69 53.24 5.24 31.73
C ALA A 69 54.19 6.26 32.38
N ILE A 70 54.10 6.42 33.71
CA ILE A 70 55.21 6.74 34.64
C ILE A 70 54.67 6.43 36.04
N GLY A 71 55.27 5.47 36.73
CA GLY A 71 54.91 5.14 38.11
C GLY A 71 55.35 3.77 38.60
N LEU A 72 56.59 3.37 38.30
CA LEU A 72 57.18 2.12 38.80
C LEU A 72 58.43 2.48 39.60
N ALA A 73 58.32 2.49 40.94
CA ALA A 73 59.39 2.17 41.89
C ALA A 73 58.96 2.50 43.33
N LEU A 74 58.68 1.47 44.13
CA LEU A 74 59.17 1.30 45.50
C LEU A 74 58.62 -0.03 46.04
N GLY A 75 59.52 -1.00 46.23
CA GLY A 75 59.21 -2.30 46.79
C GLY A 75 59.31 -2.33 48.31
N LEU A 76 58.54 -3.23 48.94
CA LEU A 76 58.85 -3.94 50.18
C LEU A 76 57.96 -5.21 50.28
N PRO A 77 58.38 -6.28 50.98
CA PRO A 77 58.08 -7.67 50.63
C PRO A 77 56.98 -8.37 51.45
N LEU A 78 56.41 -9.39 50.79
CA LEU A 78 55.88 -10.69 51.27
C LEU A 78 55.03 -10.77 52.55
N ALA A 79 53.75 -11.08 52.35
CA ALA A 79 53.03 -12.11 53.11
C ALA A 79 52.07 -12.84 52.17
N GLY A 80 52.35 -14.12 51.90
CA GLY A 80 51.56 -14.95 51.00
C GLY A 80 50.26 -15.41 51.64
N CYS A 81 49.14 -15.07 51.01
CA CYS A 81 47.91 -15.85 51.09
C CYS A 81 47.67 -16.46 49.71
N ALA A 82 47.82 -17.78 49.61
CA ALA A 82 47.48 -18.53 48.40
C ALA A 82 45.96 -18.45 48.20
N THR A 83 45.50 -17.59 47.29
CA THR A 83 44.15 -17.65 46.74
C THR A 83 44.06 -18.90 45.88
N ARG A 84 43.29 -19.89 46.34
CA ARG A 84 42.85 -20.99 45.48
C ARG A 84 42.05 -20.36 44.34
N ASN A 85 42.60 -20.37 43.12
CA ASN A 85 41.82 -20.18 41.91
C ASN A 85 40.84 -21.35 41.82
N ALA A 86 39.62 -21.14 42.29
CA ALA A 86 38.51 -21.97 41.88
C ALA A 86 38.24 -21.63 40.42
N SER A 87 38.57 -22.57 39.52
CA SER A 87 38.07 -22.54 38.15
C SER A 87 36.55 -22.57 38.22
N VAL A 88 35.91 -21.42 38.08
CA VAL A 88 34.48 -21.34 37.78
C VAL A 88 34.34 -21.83 36.35
N ILE A 89 33.92 -23.09 36.18
CA ILE A 89 33.43 -23.56 34.89
C ILE A 89 32.19 -22.70 34.59
N PRO A 90 32.13 -21.96 33.46
CA PRO A 90 30.90 -21.27 33.11
C PRO A 90 29.85 -22.35 32.88
N VAL A 91 28.87 -22.43 33.79
CA VAL A 91 27.64 -23.17 33.54
C VAL A 91 27.03 -22.50 32.33
N ALA A 92 26.89 -23.22 31.21
CA ALA A 92 26.16 -22.72 30.06
C ALA A 92 24.78 -22.27 30.57
N ALA A 93 24.48 -20.98 30.38
CA ALA A 93 23.19 -20.44 30.77
C ALA A 93 22.11 -21.29 30.08
N GLN A 94 21.15 -21.78 30.86
CA GLN A 94 19.97 -22.44 30.29
C GLN A 94 19.30 -21.43 29.35
N PRO A 95 18.80 -21.86 28.18
CA PRO A 95 18.08 -20.97 27.29
C PRO A 95 16.87 -20.37 28.02
N ALA A 96 16.55 -19.12 27.70
CA ALA A 96 15.36 -18.48 28.24
C ALA A 96 14.09 -19.15 27.69
N ASP A 97 12.95 -18.89 28.34
CA ASP A 97 11.67 -19.33 27.80
C ASP A 97 11.36 -18.65 26.45
N PHE A 98 10.45 -19.27 25.68
CA PHE A 98 10.12 -18.80 24.33
C PHE A 98 9.65 -17.34 24.29
N PRO A 99 8.76 -16.85 25.19
CA PRO A 99 8.35 -15.45 25.20
C PRO A 99 9.51 -14.46 25.39
N THR A 100 10.49 -14.79 26.24
CA THR A 100 11.66 -13.92 26.44
C THR A 100 12.57 -13.90 25.20
N GLN A 101 12.76 -15.06 24.55
CA GLN A 101 13.50 -15.13 23.28
C GLN A 101 12.79 -14.33 22.18
N LEU A 102 11.46 -14.48 22.07
CA LEU A 102 10.65 -13.77 21.07
C LEU A 102 10.71 -12.25 21.26
N ALA A 103 10.74 -11.76 22.50
CA ALA A 103 10.87 -10.33 22.77
C ALA A 103 12.18 -9.73 22.24
N GLU A 104 13.32 -10.42 22.39
CA GLU A 104 14.60 -9.97 21.82
C GLU A 104 14.62 -10.10 20.29
N TYR A 105 13.99 -11.13 19.73
CA TYR A 105 13.76 -11.22 18.28
C TYR A 105 12.96 -10.02 17.75
N VAL A 106 11.85 -9.66 18.40
CA VAL A 106 10.99 -8.55 17.96
C VAL A 106 11.71 -7.21 18.06
N ARG A 107 12.63 -7.03 19.02
CA ARG A 107 13.52 -5.86 19.02
C ARG A 107 14.40 -5.79 17.78
N ALA A 108 14.97 -6.92 17.35
CA ALA A 108 15.74 -6.98 16.12
C ALA A 108 14.87 -6.70 14.89
N GLN A 109 13.67 -7.28 14.82
CA GLN A 109 12.68 -7.01 13.78
C GLN A 109 12.30 -5.52 13.72
N THR A 110 12.03 -4.89 14.87
CA THR A 110 11.67 -3.47 14.96
C THR A 110 12.83 -2.58 14.51
N ALA A 111 14.06 -2.90 14.90
CA ALA A 111 15.24 -2.17 14.45
C ALA A 111 15.46 -2.30 12.94
N LEU A 112 15.30 -3.51 12.37
CA LEU A 112 15.34 -3.72 10.92
C LEU A 112 14.25 -2.95 10.18
N ALA A 113 13.03 -2.89 10.73
CA ALA A 113 11.93 -2.12 10.18
C ALA A 113 12.21 -0.60 10.24
N ALA A 114 12.98 -0.14 11.22
CA ALA A 114 13.39 1.26 11.37
C ALA A 114 14.71 1.61 10.63
N ASP A 115 15.22 0.74 9.77
CA ASP A 115 16.54 0.88 9.11
C ASP A 115 17.74 1.00 10.08
N ASP A 116 17.59 0.56 11.33
CA ASP A 116 18.61 0.64 12.38
C ASP A 116 19.47 -0.63 12.42
N PHE A 117 20.55 -0.63 11.63
CA PHE A 117 21.49 -1.76 11.56
C PHE A 117 22.21 -2.03 12.89
N GLU A 118 22.66 -1.01 13.61
CA GLU A 118 23.40 -1.17 14.86
C GLU A 118 22.48 -1.65 15.99
N GLY A 119 21.25 -1.12 16.04
CA GLY A 119 20.20 -1.60 16.94
C GLY A 119 19.83 -3.05 16.66
N ALA A 120 19.69 -3.44 15.39
CA ALA A 120 19.40 -4.82 15.00
C ALA A 120 20.53 -5.77 15.42
N GLN A 121 21.80 -5.41 15.18
CA GLN A 121 22.96 -6.20 15.67
C GLN A 121 22.94 -6.36 17.19
N THR A 122 22.64 -5.29 17.92
CA THR A 122 22.59 -5.31 19.38
C THR A 122 21.49 -6.24 19.89
N ALA A 123 20.29 -6.15 19.30
CA ALA A 123 19.16 -7.01 19.65
C ALA A 123 19.42 -8.49 19.29
N LEU A 124 20.00 -8.77 18.12
CA LEU A 124 20.38 -10.14 17.74
C LEU A 124 21.45 -10.71 18.67
N ALA A 125 22.44 -9.92 19.11
CA ALA A 125 23.41 -10.35 20.12
C ALA A 125 22.74 -10.68 21.47
N GLY A 126 21.74 -9.88 21.87
CA GLY A 126 20.88 -10.15 23.02
C GLY A 126 20.15 -11.48 22.89
N LEU A 127 19.53 -11.73 21.74
CA LEU A 127 18.87 -12.99 21.42
C LEU A 127 19.84 -14.18 21.48
N ILE A 128 21.00 -14.10 20.83
CA ILE A 128 22.02 -15.17 20.81
C ILE A 128 22.44 -15.57 22.23
N ALA A 129 22.54 -14.62 23.15
CA ALA A 129 22.93 -14.88 24.53
C ALA A 129 21.94 -15.80 25.25
N ILE A 130 20.65 -15.68 24.96
CA ILE A 130 19.55 -16.39 25.63
C ILE A 130 18.93 -17.51 24.79
N ALA A 131 19.29 -17.60 23.51
CA ALA A 131 18.63 -18.47 22.54
C ALA A 131 18.89 -19.96 22.79
N ASP A 132 17.87 -20.78 22.53
CA ASP A 132 18.00 -22.23 22.50
C ASP A 132 18.85 -22.73 21.30
N PRO A 133 19.25 -24.02 21.28
CA PRO A 133 20.10 -24.55 20.21
C PRO A 133 19.50 -24.50 18.79
N THR A 134 18.20 -24.26 18.65
CA THR A 134 17.52 -24.14 17.36
C THR A 134 17.49 -22.70 16.87
N ILE A 135 17.16 -21.74 17.75
CA ILE A 135 17.09 -20.31 17.40
C ILE A 135 18.49 -19.69 17.26
N ARG A 136 19.42 -20.07 18.13
CA ARG A 136 20.78 -19.49 18.19
C ARG A 136 21.52 -19.47 16.84
N PRO A 137 21.66 -20.58 16.10
CA PRO A 137 22.40 -20.55 14.84
C PRO A 137 21.76 -19.65 13.78
N LEU A 138 20.43 -19.52 13.77
CA LEU A 138 19.72 -18.62 12.84
C LEU A 138 19.99 -17.16 13.18
N ALA A 139 19.96 -16.82 14.48
CA ALA A 139 20.30 -15.47 14.95
C ALA A 139 21.79 -15.12 14.73
N GLU A 140 22.70 -16.08 14.88
CA GLU A 140 24.14 -15.89 14.61
C GLU A 140 24.42 -15.57 13.13
N VAL A 141 23.69 -16.20 12.20
CA VAL A 141 23.81 -15.90 10.76
C VAL A 141 23.38 -14.46 10.47
N ALA A 142 22.20 -14.04 10.94
CA ALA A 142 21.72 -12.67 10.78
C ALA A 142 22.66 -11.63 11.42
N ALA A 143 23.14 -11.90 12.64
CA ALA A 143 24.02 -10.98 13.37
C ALA A 143 25.40 -10.81 12.71
N GLY A 144 25.85 -11.82 11.95
CA GLY A 144 27.15 -11.83 11.26
C GLY A 144 27.20 -11.02 9.96
N ALA A 145 26.06 -10.48 9.51
CA ALA A 145 26.00 -9.65 8.31
C ALA A 145 26.77 -8.33 8.49
N ASN A 146 27.38 -7.84 7.41
CA ASN A 146 28.20 -6.62 7.41
C ASN A 146 27.41 -5.35 7.05
N ASP A 147 26.19 -5.51 6.57
CA ASP A 147 25.31 -4.43 6.13
C ASP A 147 23.83 -4.85 6.31
N ILE A 148 22.94 -3.86 6.30
CA ILE A 148 21.52 -4.08 6.57
C ILE A 148 20.82 -4.93 5.51
N ALA A 149 21.24 -4.82 4.24
CA ALA A 149 20.64 -5.60 3.16
C ALA A 149 20.95 -7.09 3.33
N SER A 150 22.20 -7.42 3.63
CA SER A 150 22.64 -8.78 3.96
C SER A 150 21.97 -9.28 5.23
N MET A 151 21.85 -8.43 6.26
CA MET A 151 21.18 -8.80 7.51
C MET A 151 19.70 -9.14 7.28
N ARG A 152 18.98 -8.39 6.47
CA ARG A 152 17.57 -8.67 6.12
C ARG A 152 17.40 -10.01 5.42
N SER A 153 18.30 -10.32 4.49
CA SER A 153 18.33 -11.62 3.80
C SER A 153 18.63 -12.75 4.80
N ASP A 154 19.63 -12.56 5.66
CA ASP A 154 20.07 -13.55 6.64
C ASP A 154 19.12 -13.67 7.85
N PHE A 155 18.25 -12.68 8.07
CA PHE A 155 17.19 -12.69 9.09
C PHE A 155 15.97 -13.53 8.68
N LYS A 156 15.74 -13.71 7.38
CA LYS A 156 14.57 -14.44 6.86
C LYS A 156 14.42 -15.86 7.44
N PRO A 157 15.47 -16.72 7.50
CA PRO A 157 15.32 -18.05 8.10
C PRO A 157 14.90 -18.02 9.58
N LEU A 158 15.37 -17.03 10.34
CA LEU A 158 14.99 -16.82 11.74
C LEU A 158 13.52 -16.38 11.85
N SER A 159 13.10 -15.42 11.02
CA SER A 159 11.75 -14.88 11.05
C SER A 159 10.69 -15.91 10.66
N GLU A 160 10.96 -16.70 9.61
CA GLU A 160 10.05 -17.75 9.15
C GLU A 160 9.94 -18.90 10.16
N PHE A 161 11.06 -19.25 10.79
CA PHE A 161 11.05 -20.26 11.85
C PHE A 161 10.15 -19.85 13.01
N LEU A 162 10.27 -18.61 13.49
CA LEU A 162 9.45 -18.11 14.60
C LEU A 162 7.99 -17.90 14.19
N ALA A 163 7.72 -17.45 12.96
CA ALA A 163 6.37 -17.29 12.45
C ALA A 163 5.62 -18.63 12.35
N ALA A 164 6.31 -19.76 12.18
CA ALA A 164 5.71 -21.08 12.17
C ALA A 164 5.35 -21.63 13.56
N MET A 165 5.75 -20.96 14.65
CA MET A 165 5.48 -21.39 16.03
C MET A 165 4.14 -20.87 16.54
N GLU A 166 3.63 -21.45 17.63
CA GLU A 166 2.48 -20.89 18.37
C GLU A 166 2.91 -19.61 19.09
N LEU A 167 2.25 -18.49 18.77
CA LEU A 167 2.62 -17.18 19.30
C LEU A 167 1.89 -16.89 20.61
N PRO A 168 2.58 -16.30 21.61
CA PRO A 168 1.91 -15.80 22.81
C PRO A 168 1.01 -14.60 22.46
N PRO A 169 0.00 -14.26 23.30
CA PRO A 169 -0.83 -13.08 23.11
C PRO A 169 0.00 -11.79 23.03
N GLY A 170 -0.42 -10.84 22.18
CA GLY A 170 0.28 -9.57 21.95
C GLY A 170 1.27 -9.61 20.78
N TYR A 171 1.32 -10.72 20.02
CA TYR A 171 2.19 -10.88 18.85
C TYR A 171 1.41 -11.38 17.64
N ALA A 172 1.69 -10.78 16.48
CA ALA A 172 1.07 -11.13 15.22
C ALA A 172 2.07 -11.76 14.26
N ARG A 173 1.55 -12.61 13.37
CA ARG A 173 2.28 -13.03 12.17
C ARG A 173 2.01 -12.03 11.08
N ALA A 174 3.03 -11.71 10.30
CA ALA A 174 2.88 -10.87 9.14
C ALA A 174 3.60 -11.48 7.94
N TYR A 175 3.09 -11.16 6.75
CA TYR A 175 3.52 -11.75 5.49
C TYR A 175 3.71 -10.68 4.43
N CYS A 176 4.85 -10.74 3.72
CA CYS A 176 5.15 -9.86 2.60
C CYS A 176 5.28 -10.73 1.33
N PRO A 177 4.39 -10.60 0.34
CA PRO A 177 4.45 -11.40 -0.89
C PRO A 177 5.61 -11.02 -1.81
N MET A 178 6.19 -9.83 -1.64
CA MET A 178 7.22 -9.28 -2.54
C MET A 178 8.64 -9.70 -2.17
N TYR A 179 8.92 -9.93 -0.88
CA TYR A 179 10.28 -10.25 -0.46
C TYR A 179 10.60 -11.73 -0.71
N ASP A 180 11.52 -11.97 -1.65
CA ASP A 180 12.06 -13.29 -2.01
C ASP A 180 10.96 -14.36 -2.25
N GLY A 181 9.95 -14.00 -3.04
CA GLY A 181 8.83 -14.88 -3.40
C GLY A 181 7.79 -15.11 -2.28
N GLY A 182 7.84 -14.30 -1.22
CA GLY A 182 6.99 -14.43 -0.04
C GLY A 182 7.83 -14.70 1.20
N SER A 183 7.66 -13.89 2.24
CA SER A 183 8.40 -14.06 3.51
C SER A 183 7.52 -13.72 4.72
N ASN A 184 7.65 -14.50 5.79
CA ASN A 184 6.91 -14.33 7.04
C ASN A 184 7.80 -13.78 8.16
N TRP A 185 7.23 -12.94 9.02
CA TRP A 185 7.85 -12.49 10.26
C TRP A 185 6.84 -12.44 11.41
N VAL A 186 7.36 -12.20 12.61
CA VAL A 186 6.57 -11.95 13.82
C VAL A 186 6.85 -10.53 14.30
N GLN A 187 5.81 -9.83 14.74
CA GLN A 187 5.92 -8.50 15.33
C GLN A 187 4.99 -8.39 16.54
N VAL A 188 5.04 -7.27 17.26
CA VAL A 188 3.99 -6.92 18.22
C VAL A 188 2.67 -6.74 17.45
N ASP A 189 1.55 -7.14 18.07
CA ASP A 189 0.21 -6.85 17.53
C ASP A 189 0.08 -5.35 17.23
N GLY A 190 -0.41 -5.02 16.04
CA GLY A 190 -0.46 -3.64 15.56
C GLY A 190 -0.29 -3.51 14.04
N PRO A 191 -0.09 -2.27 13.54
CA PRO A 191 0.20 -1.98 12.14
C PRO A 191 1.37 -2.78 11.60
N VAL A 192 1.33 -3.15 10.31
CA VAL A 192 2.44 -3.83 9.62
C VAL A 192 3.74 -3.04 9.80
N ARG A 193 4.82 -3.71 10.22
CA ARG A 193 6.18 -3.16 10.31
C ARG A 193 7.16 -4.09 9.59
N ASN A 194 7.33 -3.88 8.29
CA ASN A 194 8.10 -4.75 7.40
C ASN A 194 9.62 -4.65 7.68
N PRO A 195 10.26 -5.70 8.23
CA PRO A 195 11.69 -5.67 8.53
C PRO A 195 12.58 -5.77 7.28
N TYR A 196 12.03 -6.21 6.14
CA TYR A 196 12.79 -6.51 4.93
C TYR A 196 13.01 -5.31 4.02
N TYR A 197 12.10 -4.36 4.05
CA TYR A 197 12.19 -3.13 3.26
C TYR A 197 12.34 -1.86 4.11
N GLY A 198 12.14 -1.95 5.43
CA GLY A 198 12.33 -0.82 6.33
C GLY A 198 11.38 0.33 6.01
N SER A 199 11.88 1.56 6.12
CA SER A 199 11.09 2.78 5.86
C SER A 199 10.55 2.87 4.43
N GLU A 200 11.18 2.22 3.44
CA GLU A 200 10.72 2.27 2.04
C GLU A 200 9.34 1.62 1.85
N MET A 201 9.04 0.55 2.60
CA MET A 201 7.79 -0.21 2.48
C MET A 201 7.33 -0.71 3.86
N LEU A 202 7.39 0.14 4.88
CA LEU A 202 7.20 -0.27 6.29
C LEU A 202 5.84 -0.91 6.53
N THR A 203 4.78 -0.37 5.91
CA THR A 203 3.41 -0.86 6.04
C THR A 203 3.07 -1.94 5.00
N CYS A 204 4.02 -2.30 4.14
CA CYS A 204 3.77 -3.30 3.10
C CYS A 204 3.79 -4.71 3.69
N GLY A 205 2.67 -5.40 3.53
CA GLY A 205 2.46 -6.77 3.98
C GLY A 205 1.05 -6.90 4.51
N VAL A 206 0.70 -8.11 4.93
CA VAL A 206 -0.55 -8.39 5.63
C VAL A 206 -0.20 -8.90 7.01
N VAL A 207 -0.95 -8.47 8.02
CA VAL A 207 -0.83 -8.99 9.37
C VAL A 207 -2.00 -9.94 9.60
N ASP A 208 -1.68 -11.21 9.86
CA ASP A 208 -2.64 -12.15 10.44
C ASP A 208 -2.82 -11.78 11.92
N ALA A 209 -3.45 -10.65 12.18
CA ALA A 209 -4.18 -10.46 13.43
C ALA A 209 -5.22 -11.60 13.48
N ALA A 210 -5.55 -12.12 14.67
CA ALA A 210 -6.35 -13.34 14.86
C ALA A 210 -7.41 -13.56 13.74
N PRO A 211 -7.51 -14.77 13.13
CA PRO A 211 -8.35 -15.00 11.95
C PRO A 211 -9.74 -14.36 12.08
N GLY A 212 -10.04 -13.38 11.23
CA GLY A 212 -11.30 -12.63 11.24
C GLY A 212 -11.24 -11.21 11.83
N ALA A 213 -10.18 -10.82 12.51
CA ALA A 213 -10.01 -9.46 13.05
C ALA A 213 -10.13 -8.40 11.93
N HIS A 214 -9.38 -8.58 10.84
CA HIS A 214 -9.43 -7.72 9.66
C HIS A 214 -10.74 -7.81 8.84
N MET A 215 -11.65 -8.74 9.12
CA MET A 215 -12.73 -9.08 8.16
C MET A 215 -14.05 -8.34 8.39
N ASP A 216 -14.16 -7.54 9.46
CA ASP A 216 -15.40 -6.83 9.79
C ASP A 216 -15.38 -5.39 9.27
N HIS A 217 -15.81 -5.21 8.03
CA HIS A 217 -15.98 -3.90 7.41
C HIS A 217 -17.39 -3.30 7.67
N SER A 218 -18.12 -3.78 8.68
CA SER A 218 -19.46 -3.26 9.00
C SER A 218 -19.36 -1.91 9.71
N PRO A 219 -20.14 -0.88 9.33
CA PRO A 219 -20.15 0.41 10.01
C PRO A 219 -20.70 0.31 11.44
N GLN A 220 -20.06 1.00 12.39
CA GLN A 220 -20.52 1.09 13.78
C GLN A 220 -21.40 2.33 14.02
N HIS A 221 -21.25 3.35 13.19
CA HIS A 221 -21.87 4.66 13.32
C HIS A 221 -22.82 4.99 12.15
N GLY A 222 -23.06 4.01 11.26
CA GLY A 222 -23.88 4.17 10.05
C GLY A 222 -23.18 4.94 8.93
N GLY A 223 -21.84 5.01 8.98
CA GLY A 223 -21.01 5.60 7.96
C GLY A 223 -20.59 4.62 6.87
N ARG A 224 -19.52 4.98 6.16
CA ARG A 224 -18.76 4.05 5.30
C ARG A 224 -17.45 3.72 5.97
N VAL A 225 -17.03 2.47 5.88
CA VAL A 225 -15.80 1.97 6.49
C VAL A 225 -14.80 1.63 5.40
N PHE A 226 -13.54 2.01 5.60
CA PHE A 226 -12.42 1.61 4.75
C PHE A 226 -11.27 1.12 5.62
N MET A 227 -10.40 0.28 5.07
CA MET A 227 -9.13 -0.11 5.66
C MET A 227 -8.05 0.91 5.34
N ALA A 228 -7.28 1.30 6.35
CA ALA A 228 -6.05 2.06 6.13
C ALA A 228 -4.97 1.16 5.48
N PRO A 229 -4.04 1.71 4.68
CA PRO A 229 -2.98 0.95 4.04
C PRO A 229 -2.04 0.20 4.99
N ASP A 230 -2.05 0.54 6.28
CA ASP A 230 -1.29 -0.16 7.32
C ASP A 230 -1.90 -1.52 7.74
N SER A 231 -3.04 -1.88 7.14
CA SER A 231 -3.78 -3.13 7.35
C SER A 231 -4.20 -3.34 8.81
N PHE A 232 -4.36 -2.24 9.56
CA PHE A 232 -4.69 -2.29 10.98
C PHE A 232 -5.82 -1.34 11.38
N HIS A 233 -5.81 -0.11 10.86
CA HIS A 233 -6.86 0.84 11.19
C HIS A 233 -8.03 0.70 10.22
N HIS A 234 -9.24 0.61 10.75
CA HIS A 234 -10.46 0.86 10.00
C HIS A 234 -10.87 2.32 10.20
N ILE A 235 -11.18 2.99 9.10
CA ILE A 235 -11.59 4.39 9.05
C ILE A 235 -13.06 4.45 8.68
N GLU A 236 -13.91 4.98 9.57
CA GLU A 236 -15.33 5.18 9.32
C GLU A 236 -15.67 6.66 9.16
N GLY A 237 -16.08 7.05 7.96
CA GLY A 237 -16.58 8.40 7.67
C GLY A 237 -18.10 8.47 7.80
N VAL A 238 -18.59 9.50 8.49
CA VAL A 238 -20.00 9.68 8.85
C VAL A 238 -20.41 11.12 8.51
N TYR A 239 -21.56 11.29 7.85
CA TYR A 239 -22.17 12.60 7.60
C TYR A 239 -23.51 12.68 8.34
N PRO A 240 -23.53 12.90 9.67
CA PRO A 240 -24.71 12.71 10.51
C PRO A 240 -25.77 13.82 10.38
N GLU A 241 -25.35 15.04 10.05
CA GLU A 241 -26.23 16.20 9.98
C GLU A 241 -25.66 17.26 9.01
N PRO A 242 -26.47 18.22 8.55
CA PRO A 242 -26.02 19.24 7.61
C PRO A 242 -24.75 19.96 8.09
N GLY A 243 -23.71 19.93 7.26
CA GLY A 243 -22.49 20.67 7.49
C GLY A 243 -21.48 20.06 8.46
N ILE A 244 -21.75 18.89 9.04
CA ILE A 244 -20.84 18.21 9.96
C ILE A 244 -20.42 16.88 9.37
N PHE A 245 -19.12 16.68 9.20
CA PHE A 245 -18.51 15.38 8.90
C PHE A 245 -17.75 14.87 10.12
N ARG A 246 -17.84 13.57 10.41
CA ARG A 246 -17.07 12.89 11.46
C ARG A 246 -16.30 11.71 10.91
N LEU A 247 -15.11 11.48 11.46
CA LEU A 247 -14.27 10.33 11.17
C LEU A 247 -13.94 9.60 12.47
N TYR A 248 -14.26 8.32 12.49
CA TYR A 248 -13.93 7.40 13.58
C TYR A 248 -12.83 6.45 13.11
N ALA A 249 -11.94 6.05 14.02
CA ALA A 249 -10.93 5.04 13.76
C ALA A 249 -11.07 3.90 14.77
N THR A 250 -10.98 2.66 14.29
CA THR A 250 -10.88 1.48 15.15
C THR A 250 -9.70 0.62 14.70
N ASP A 251 -9.21 -0.24 15.59
CA ASP A 251 -8.21 -1.24 15.22
C ASP A 251 -8.84 -2.46 14.50
N ASN A 252 -8.00 -3.45 14.20
CA ASN A 252 -8.42 -4.73 13.63
C ASN A 252 -9.33 -5.55 14.56
N TYR A 253 -9.47 -5.21 15.84
CA TYR A 253 -10.42 -5.85 16.74
C TYR A 253 -11.71 -5.04 16.89
N ARG A 254 -11.86 -3.99 16.07
CA ARG A 254 -12.97 -3.04 16.10
C ARG A 254 -13.06 -2.29 17.43
N GLU A 255 -11.95 -2.20 18.17
CA GLU A 255 -11.81 -1.36 19.36
C GLU A 255 -11.47 0.10 18.96
N PRO A 256 -12.01 1.12 19.64
CA PRO A 256 -11.74 2.52 19.31
C PRO A 256 -10.26 2.90 19.43
N VAL A 257 -9.76 3.68 18.48
CA VAL A 257 -8.41 4.25 18.49
C VAL A 257 -8.46 5.71 18.93
N ASP A 258 -7.55 6.11 19.83
CA ASP A 258 -7.40 7.49 20.25
C ASP A 258 -6.79 8.34 19.12
N VAL A 259 -7.59 9.24 18.56
CA VAL A 259 -7.21 10.11 17.44
C VAL A 259 -6.75 11.51 17.88
N THR A 260 -6.47 11.73 19.17
CA THR A 260 -6.09 13.05 19.72
C THR A 260 -4.94 13.72 18.97
N PHE A 261 -3.99 12.95 18.47
CA PHE A 261 -2.81 13.45 17.76
C PHE A 261 -2.88 13.31 16.24
N TRP A 262 -4.00 12.81 15.72
CA TRP A 262 -4.18 12.68 14.28
C TRP A 262 -4.39 14.04 13.65
N MET A 263 -3.83 14.20 12.45
CA MET A 263 -3.95 15.41 11.66
C MET A 263 -4.54 15.07 10.31
N GLY A 264 -5.39 15.96 9.79
CA GLY A 264 -5.94 15.80 8.46
C GLY A 264 -6.96 16.88 8.11
N ARG A 265 -7.62 16.66 6.99
CA ARG A 265 -8.66 17.55 6.45
C ARG A 265 -9.64 16.78 5.58
N ILE A 266 -10.82 17.37 5.42
CA ILE A 266 -11.78 16.98 4.39
C ILE A 266 -11.63 17.91 3.21
N VAL A 267 -11.29 17.35 2.05
CA VAL A 267 -11.31 18.03 0.76
C VAL A 267 -12.73 17.89 0.19
N LEU A 268 -13.33 19.03 -0.15
CA LEU A 268 -14.70 19.14 -0.67
C LEU A 268 -14.73 19.46 -2.17
N GLU A 269 -13.60 19.89 -2.72
CA GLU A 269 -13.44 20.22 -4.13
C GLU A 269 -11.95 20.11 -4.48
N GLU A 270 -11.66 19.37 -5.55
CA GLU A 270 -10.35 19.26 -6.15
C GLU A 270 -10.47 19.42 -7.67
N GLU A 271 -9.44 19.99 -8.29
CA GLU A 271 -9.34 20.17 -9.74
C GLU A 271 -8.11 19.42 -10.25
N TYR A 272 -8.27 18.72 -11.38
CA TYR A 272 -7.15 18.06 -12.03
C TYR A 272 -6.28 19.09 -12.77
N ASP A 273 -5.00 19.14 -12.42
CA ASP A 273 -3.98 19.93 -13.11
C ASP A 273 -3.23 19.04 -14.12
N ALA A 274 -3.47 19.29 -15.40
CA ALA A 274 -2.85 18.55 -16.50
C ALA A 274 -1.34 18.83 -16.67
N GLU A 275 -0.79 19.91 -16.09
CA GLU A 275 0.64 20.17 -16.14
C GLU A 275 1.43 19.30 -15.15
N SER A 276 0.89 19.12 -13.94
CA SER A 276 1.50 18.29 -12.90
C SER A 276 1.03 16.84 -12.92
N ASP A 277 -0.08 16.54 -13.61
CA ASP A 277 -0.77 15.24 -13.56
C ASP A 277 -1.24 14.91 -12.12
N GLU A 278 -1.72 15.93 -11.40
CA GLU A 278 -2.15 15.81 -10.00
C GLU A 278 -3.48 16.53 -9.75
N PHE A 279 -4.23 16.07 -8.74
CA PHE A 279 -5.40 16.79 -8.23
C PHE A 279 -5.00 17.85 -7.20
N VAL A 280 -5.38 19.09 -7.45
CA VAL A 280 -5.13 20.24 -6.58
C VAL A 280 -6.38 20.56 -5.76
N GLU A 281 -6.20 20.71 -4.45
CA GLU A 281 -7.31 21.03 -3.54
C GLU A 281 -7.76 22.47 -3.69
N VAL A 282 -9.04 22.66 -3.99
CA VAL A 282 -9.67 23.98 -4.14
C VAL A 282 -10.34 24.40 -2.83
N ARG A 283 -11.03 23.48 -2.18
CA ARG A 283 -11.76 23.73 -0.94
C ARG A 283 -11.57 22.58 0.05
N SER A 284 -11.16 22.91 1.26
CA SER A 284 -11.01 21.94 2.34
C SER A 284 -11.39 22.51 3.71
N ALA A 285 -11.71 21.61 4.65
CA ALA A 285 -12.02 21.90 6.05
C ALA A 285 -11.10 21.07 6.95
N ALA A 286 -10.56 21.67 8.00
CA ALA A 286 -9.68 20.97 8.93
C ALA A 286 -10.44 19.90 9.73
N LEU A 287 -9.84 18.72 9.91
CA LEU A 287 -10.31 17.71 10.84
C LEU A 287 -9.72 17.99 12.22
N LEU A 288 -10.57 18.20 13.22
CA LEU A 288 -10.19 18.48 14.59
C LEU A 288 -10.61 17.34 15.52
N PRO A 289 -9.74 16.87 16.43
CA PRO A 289 -10.11 15.81 17.37
C PRO A 289 -11.14 16.29 18.38
N SER A 290 -12.07 15.38 18.73
CA SER A 290 -12.98 15.57 19.85
C SER A 290 -12.20 15.70 21.17
N PRO A 291 -12.76 16.36 22.21
CA PRO A 291 -12.07 16.55 23.49
C PRO A 291 -11.62 15.27 24.20
N ASP A 292 -12.28 14.14 23.90
CA ASP A 292 -11.99 12.80 24.42
C ASP A 292 -11.19 11.91 23.45
N GLY A 293 -10.81 12.42 22.27
CA GLY A 293 -10.02 11.68 21.28
C GLY A 293 -10.78 10.57 20.57
N ALA A 294 -12.11 10.52 20.67
CA ALA A 294 -12.93 9.46 20.10
C ALA A 294 -13.17 9.58 18.58
N TYR A 295 -13.16 10.80 18.03
CA TYR A 295 -13.37 11.05 16.60
C TYR A 295 -12.71 12.36 16.15
N LEU A 296 -12.52 12.50 14.83
CA LEU A 296 -12.22 13.77 14.19
C LEU A 296 -13.50 14.39 13.62
N GLU A 297 -13.66 15.71 13.70
CA GLU A 297 -14.81 16.43 13.17
C GLU A 297 -14.37 17.57 12.24
N ALA A 298 -15.11 17.78 11.16
CA ALA A 298 -14.91 18.89 10.24
C ALA A 298 -16.23 19.62 9.98
N GLU A 299 -16.21 20.95 10.06
CA GLU A 299 -17.29 21.82 9.59
C GLU A 299 -17.16 21.97 8.06
N VAL A 300 -17.91 21.15 7.33
CA VAL A 300 -17.87 21.10 5.86
C VAL A 300 -18.87 22.05 5.20
N GLY A 301 -19.83 22.59 5.98
CA GLY A 301 -20.97 23.34 5.46
C GLY A 301 -21.94 22.47 4.67
N ASP A 302 -23.15 22.97 4.40
CA ASP A 302 -24.20 22.18 3.75
C ASP A 302 -23.76 21.69 2.36
N GLN A 303 -23.58 20.37 2.23
CA GLN A 303 -23.29 19.73 0.94
C GLN A 303 -24.58 19.18 0.30
N PRO A 304 -24.76 19.33 -1.03
CA PRO A 304 -25.82 18.66 -1.76
C PRO A 304 -25.54 17.15 -1.83
N PHE A 305 -26.60 16.35 -2.03
CA PHE A 305 -26.47 14.92 -2.28
C PHE A 305 -26.38 14.61 -3.80
N PRO A 306 -25.54 13.64 -4.22
CA PRO A 306 -24.59 12.90 -3.39
C PRO A 306 -23.45 13.80 -2.90
N ALA A 307 -23.11 13.70 -1.62
CA ALA A 307 -22.08 14.49 -0.99
C ALA A 307 -20.75 13.74 -1.08
N GLU A 308 -19.85 14.21 -1.93
CA GLU A 308 -18.49 13.68 -2.07
C GLU A 308 -17.54 14.42 -1.12
N MET A 309 -16.82 13.67 -0.29
CA MET A 309 -15.90 14.20 0.71
C MET A 309 -14.66 13.31 0.77
N ILE A 310 -13.49 13.92 0.64
CA ILE A 310 -12.23 13.17 0.62
C ILE A 310 -11.49 13.45 1.94
N ALA A 311 -11.35 12.44 2.78
CA ALA A 311 -10.48 12.56 3.94
C ALA A 311 -9.02 12.34 3.52
N LYS A 312 -8.18 13.31 3.85
CA LYS A 312 -6.72 13.18 3.82
C LYS A 312 -6.23 13.23 5.25
N ILE A 313 -5.83 12.09 5.80
CA ILE A 313 -5.39 11.93 7.18
C ILE A 313 -4.04 11.25 7.24
N ARG A 314 -3.24 11.56 8.25
CA ARG A 314 -2.02 10.80 8.52
C ARG A 314 -2.27 9.79 9.63
N VAL A 315 -2.44 8.52 9.26
CA VAL A 315 -2.65 7.42 10.22
C VAL A 315 -1.36 7.07 10.95
N VAL A 316 -0.24 7.04 10.23
CA VAL A 316 1.10 6.77 10.77
C VAL A 316 1.97 8.02 10.62
N GLU A 317 2.49 8.57 11.73
CA GLU A 317 3.15 9.89 11.79
C GLU A 317 4.31 10.03 10.79
N GLU A 318 5.03 8.95 10.53
CA GLU A 318 6.19 8.92 9.64
C GLU A 318 5.84 8.82 8.13
N PHE A 319 4.55 8.67 7.78
CA PHE A 319 4.11 8.40 6.40
C PHE A 319 3.36 9.57 5.76
N PRO A 320 3.21 9.55 4.42
CA PRO A 320 2.30 10.45 3.71
C PRO A 320 0.87 10.37 4.24
N GLU A 321 0.06 11.34 3.85
CA GLU A 321 -1.37 11.30 4.14
C GLU A 321 -2.05 10.21 3.31
N ASP A 322 -2.88 9.42 3.96
CA ASP A 322 -3.78 8.45 3.33
C ASP A 322 -5.04 9.16 2.83
N ARG A 323 -5.55 8.70 1.68
CA ARG A 323 -6.76 9.25 1.02
C ARG A 323 -7.91 8.26 1.16
N PHE A 324 -9.05 8.76 1.62
CA PHE A 324 -10.32 8.02 1.70
C PHE A 324 -11.45 8.85 1.08
N ASP A 325 -12.11 8.32 0.07
CA ASP A 325 -13.18 8.96 -0.69
C ASP A 325 -14.55 8.50 -0.18
N PHE A 326 -15.27 9.38 0.50
CA PHE A 326 -16.61 9.12 1.01
C PHE A 326 -17.67 9.74 0.10
N ILE A 327 -18.70 8.96 -0.26
CA ILE A 327 -19.84 9.43 -1.05
C ILE A 327 -21.13 9.18 -0.29
N PHE A 328 -21.81 10.20 0.22
CA PHE A 328 -23.07 10.01 0.96
C PHE A 328 -24.26 10.33 0.07
N SER A 329 -25.24 9.43 -0.01
CA SER A 329 -26.52 9.69 -0.70
C SER A 329 -27.58 10.27 0.24
N GLU A 330 -27.36 10.15 1.54
CA GLU A 330 -28.20 10.63 2.62
C GLU A 330 -27.36 10.84 3.88
N PHE A 331 -27.95 11.38 4.95
CA PHE A 331 -27.26 11.51 6.23
C PHE A 331 -27.05 10.16 6.89
N SER A 332 -25.86 9.95 7.46
CA SER A 332 -25.52 8.77 8.23
C SER A 332 -26.34 8.71 9.52
N SER A 333 -26.84 7.53 9.88
CA SER A 333 -27.54 7.33 11.14
C SER A 333 -27.06 6.05 11.83
N ALA A 334 -26.79 6.13 13.13
CA ALA A 334 -26.34 4.99 13.94
C ALA A 334 -27.46 3.97 14.26
N ALA A 335 -28.56 4.00 13.51
CA ALA A 335 -29.69 3.10 13.66
C ALA A 335 -29.83 2.23 12.41
N PRO A 336 -30.10 0.92 12.54
CA PRO A 336 -30.60 0.15 11.43
C PRO A 336 -32.02 0.62 11.18
N ASP A 337 -32.20 1.58 10.27
CA ASP A 337 -33.52 1.84 9.70
C ASP A 337 -33.87 0.65 8.79
N VAL A 338 -34.43 -0.37 9.44
CA VAL A 338 -35.37 -1.29 8.82
C VAL A 338 -36.57 -0.47 8.40
N ILE A 339 -36.47 0.18 7.25
CA ILE A 339 -37.62 0.66 6.49
C ILE A 339 -37.60 -0.05 5.15
N ASP A 340 -37.99 -1.32 5.16
CA ASP A 340 -38.83 -1.82 4.07
C ASP A 340 -40.17 -2.26 4.65
N THR A 341 -41.17 -1.41 4.45
CA THR A 341 -42.57 -1.75 4.62
C THR A 341 -43.02 -2.67 3.48
N SER A 342 -42.67 -3.95 3.57
CA SER A 342 -43.23 -5.01 2.74
C SER A 342 -43.40 -6.27 3.59
N PRO A 343 -44.60 -6.89 3.68
CA PRO A 343 -44.79 -8.09 4.47
C PRO A 343 -44.29 -9.29 3.67
N ALA A 344 -42.99 -9.55 3.72
CA ALA A 344 -42.39 -10.72 3.08
C ALA A 344 -41.31 -11.33 3.96
N ALA A 345 -41.66 -12.51 4.52
CA ALA A 345 -40.78 -13.57 4.99
C ALA A 345 -39.75 -13.24 6.09
N ALA A 346 -39.70 -14.12 7.09
CA ALA A 346 -38.61 -14.18 8.05
C ALA A 346 -37.26 -14.13 7.31
N VAL A 347 -36.37 -13.24 7.77
CA VAL A 347 -35.02 -13.02 7.25
C VAL A 347 -34.31 -14.37 7.11
N PRO A 348 -33.85 -14.76 5.90
CA PRO A 348 -33.04 -15.96 5.74
C PRO A 348 -31.67 -15.75 6.37
N GLU A 349 -31.10 -16.83 6.91
CA GLU A 349 -29.68 -16.90 7.25
C GLU A 349 -28.85 -16.39 6.05
N THR A 350 -28.04 -15.35 6.27
CA THR A 350 -27.16 -14.80 5.25
C THR A 350 -26.22 -15.89 4.75
N LEU A 351 -26.18 -16.14 3.45
CA LEU A 351 -25.26 -17.11 2.84
C LEU A 351 -23.81 -16.81 3.29
N PRO A 352 -23.00 -17.84 3.64
CA PRO A 352 -21.59 -17.64 3.96
C PRO A 352 -20.85 -16.88 2.86
N LEU A 353 -19.89 -16.03 3.24
CA LEU A 353 -19.13 -15.20 2.29
C LEU A 353 -18.53 -16.00 1.13
N ALA A 354 -17.96 -17.17 1.44
CA ALA A 354 -17.38 -18.08 0.45
C ALA A 354 -18.40 -18.58 -0.59
N GLU A 355 -19.68 -18.66 -0.23
CA GLU A 355 -20.78 -19.02 -1.12
C GLU A 355 -21.28 -17.78 -1.90
N ARG A 356 -21.28 -16.59 -1.26
CA ARG A 356 -21.61 -15.33 -1.94
C ARG A 356 -20.65 -15.02 -3.10
N ILE A 357 -19.36 -15.29 -2.98
CA ILE A 357 -18.38 -14.99 -4.03
C ILE A 357 -18.28 -16.07 -5.13
N ARG A 358 -18.92 -17.23 -4.95
CA ARG A 358 -18.88 -18.36 -5.89
C ARG A 358 -20.24 -18.56 -6.54
N PRO A 359 -20.52 -17.90 -7.67
CA PRO A 359 -21.80 -18.05 -8.33
C PRO A 359 -21.91 -19.46 -8.91
N ARG A 360 -23.14 -19.96 -9.03
CA ARG A 360 -23.40 -21.12 -9.88
C ARG A 360 -23.03 -20.74 -11.32
N ILE A 361 -22.20 -21.55 -11.97
CA ILE A 361 -21.83 -21.37 -13.38
C ILE A 361 -23.00 -21.81 -14.28
N PRO A 362 -23.57 -20.91 -15.11
CA PRO A 362 -24.60 -21.27 -16.10
C PRO A 362 -24.12 -22.29 -17.15
N GLU A 363 -25.04 -23.09 -17.69
CA GLU A 363 -24.73 -24.04 -18.76
C GLU A 363 -24.53 -23.33 -20.10
N LEU A 364 -25.38 -22.35 -20.43
CA LEU A 364 -25.30 -21.61 -21.69
C LEU A 364 -24.25 -20.51 -21.63
N THR A 365 -23.40 -20.43 -22.65
CA THR A 365 -22.35 -19.39 -22.76
C THR A 365 -22.94 -17.98 -22.78
N SER A 366 -24.09 -17.78 -23.44
CA SER A 366 -24.81 -16.49 -23.43
C SER A 366 -25.18 -16.03 -22.02
N ASP A 367 -25.58 -16.95 -21.15
CA ASP A 367 -26.00 -16.65 -19.79
C ASP A 367 -24.78 -16.31 -18.91
N ILE A 368 -23.61 -16.90 -19.19
CA ILE A 368 -22.35 -16.52 -18.54
C ILE A 368 -21.98 -15.10 -18.91
N VAL A 369 -21.99 -14.77 -20.20
CA VAL A 369 -21.65 -13.42 -20.70
C VAL A 369 -22.61 -12.39 -20.11
N GLN A 370 -23.92 -12.65 -20.16
CA GLN A 370 -24.93 -11.79 -19.54
C GLN A 370 -24.68 -11.63 -18.02
N GLY A 371 -24.33 -12.70 -17.33
CA GLY A 371 -24.04 -12.68 -15.90
C GLY A 371 -22.80 -11.85 -15.54
N ILE A 372 -21.81 -11.78 -16.42
CA ILE A 372 -20.64 -10.90 -16.30
C ILE A 372 -21.06 -9.44 -16.54
N SER A 373 -21.80 -9.14 -17.61
CA SER A 373 -22.26 -7.77 -17.91
C SER A 373 -23.13 -7.18 -16.80
N GLN A 374 -24.04 -7.96 -16.22
CA GLN A 374 -24.87 -7.51 -15.09
C GLN A 374 -24.02 -7.13 -13.85
N ARG A 375 -22.96 -7.87 -13.58
CA ARG A 375 -22.04 -7.59 -12.47
C ARG A 375 -21.15 -6.38 -12.74
N ASN A 376 -20.78 -6.17 -14.00
CA ASN A 376 -20.11 -4.95 -14.41
C ASN A 376 -20.98 -3.72 -14.13
N GLU A 377 -22.26 -3.76 -14.47
CA GLU A 377 -23.23 -2.70 -14.13
C GLU A 377 -23.39 -2.54 -12.60
N GLU A 378 -23.38 -3.64 -11.84
CA GLU A 378 -23.40 -3.61 -10.38
C GLU A 378 -22.16 -2.92 -9.80
N ILE A 379 -20.96 -3.24 -10.30
CA ILE A 379 -19.71 -2.57 -9.89
C ILE A 379 -19.78 -1.09 -10.22
N ALA A 380 -20.18 -0.71 -11.44
CA ALA A 380 -20.32 0.70 -11.82
C ALA A 380 -21.25 1.49 -10.87
N ASN A 381 -22.37 0.88 -10.45
CA ASN A 381 -23.27 1.48 -9.47
C ASN A 381 -22.64 1.61 -8.08
N LEU A 382 -21.90 0.59 -7.63
CA LEU A 382 -21.16 0.64 -6.36
C LEU A 382 -20.08 1.73 -6.38
N VAL A 383 -19.33 1.87 -7.48
CA VAL A 383 -18.34 2.95 -7.63
C VAL A 383 -19.01 4.32 -7.59
N ALA A 384 -20.09 4.52 -8.33
CA ALA A 384 -20.82 5.79 -8.39
C ALA A 384 -21.43 6.18 -7.03
N THR A 385 -21.86 5.19 -6.25
CA THR A 385 -22.47 5.42 -4.93
C THR A 385 -21.47 5.35 -3.80
N GLY A 386 -20.19 5.02 -4.03
CA GLY A 386 -19.14 4.91 -3.01
C GLY A 386 -19.13 3.59 -2.22
N GLY A 387 -19.89 2.58 -2.65
CA GLY A 387 -20.00 1.26 -2.02
C GLY A 387 -18.78 0.39 -2.31
N PHE A 388 -17.58 0.90 -2.01
CA PHE A 388 -16.34 0.29 -2.46
C PHE A 388 -16.07 -1.07 -1.79
N THR A 389 -16.40 -1.20 -0.50
CA THR A 389 -16.24 -2.44 0.27
C THR A 389 -17.14 -3.58 -0.18
N GLU A 390 -18.14 -3.32 -1.01
CA GLU A 390 -19.04 -4.34 -1.58
C GLU A 390 -18.60 -4.82 -2.97
N ILE A 391 -17.69 -4.09 -3.64
CA ILE A 391 -17.28 -4.33 -5.04
C ILE A 391 -16.69 -5.73 -5.24
N PHE A 392 -15.98 -6.26 -4.24
CA PHE A 392 -15.32 -7.57 -4.35
C PHE A 392 -16.31 -8.69 -4.70
N ILE A 393 -17.59 -8.58 -4.32
CA ILE A 393 -18.59 -9.62 -4.58
C ILE A 393 -18.84 -9.76 -6.09
N PRO A 394 -19.39 -8.77 -6.80
CA PRO A 394 -19.59 -8.88 -8.24
C PRO A 394 -18.27 -9.04 -9.02
N ALA A 395 -17.15 -8.51 -8.52
CA ALA A 395 -15.83 -8.67 -9.14
C ALA A 395 -15.35 -10.14 -9.10
N LEU A 396 -15.34 -10.76 -7.91
CA LEU A 396 -14.89 -12.15 -7.77
C LEU A 396 -15.88 -13.14 -8.37
N GLN A 397 -17.18 -12.85 -8.36
CA GLN A 397 -18.16 -13.66 -9.08
C GLN A 397 -17.91 -13.62 -10.60
N SER A 398 -17.64 -12.44 -11.16
CA SER A 398 -17.32 -12.29 -12.59
C SER A 398 -16.04 -13.00 -12.97
N LYS A 399 -15.04 -13.02 -12.09
CA LYS A 399 -13.81 -13.80 -12.26
C LYS A 399 -14.13 -15.30 -12.41
N GLU A 400 -14.99 -15.88 -11.57
CA GLU A 400 -15.39 -17.29 -11.70
C GLU A 400 -16.12 -17.57 -13.03
N LEU A 401 -17.00 -16.66 -13.45
CA LEU A 401 -17.71 -16.75 -14.74
C LEU A 401 -16.74 -16.64 -15.94
N ALA A 402 -15.78 -15.72 -15.88
CA ALA A 402 -14.79 -15.51 -16.94
C ALA A 402 -13.83 -16.71 -17.08
N LEU A 403 -13.46 -17.37 -15.98
CA LEU A 403 -12.69 -18.61 -16.01
C LEU A 403 -13.48 -19.73 -16.71
N ALA A 404 -14.79 -19.83 -16.47
CA ALA A 404 -15.63 -20.79 -17.18
C ALA A 404 -15.71 -20.50 -18.70
N LEU A 405 -15.69 -19.24 -19.12
CA LEU A 405 -15.57 -18.88 -20.55
C LEU A 405 -14.23 -19.30 -21.14
N HIS A 406 -13.14 -19.13 -20.38
CA HIS A 406 -11.81 -19.55 -20.83
C HIS A 406 -11.75 -21.04 -21.18
N ASP A 407 -12.34 -21.88 -20.34
CA ASP A 407 -12.40 -23.33 -20.56
C ASP A 407 -13.24 -23.70 -21.80
N ARG A 408 -14.24 -22.87 -22.14
CA ARG A 408 -15.12 -23.05 -23.31
C ARG A 408 -14.59 -22.42 -24.59
N ALA A 409 -13.49 -21.67 -24.52
CA ALA A 409 -12.95 -20.96 -25.68
C ALA A 409 -12.32 -21.90 -26.73
N GLU A 410 -12.23 -23.21 -26.46
CA GLU A 410 -11.73 -24.20 -27.41
C GLU A 410 -12.57 -24.33 -28.69
N ASP A 411 -13.84 -23.97 -28.63
CA ASP A 411 -14.75 -24.02 -29.79
C ASP A 411 -14.65 -22.75 -30.67
N LEU A 412 -13.97 -21.71 -30.18
CA LEU A 412 -13.79 -20.46 -30.92
C LEU A 412 -12.66 -20.55 -31.97
N PRO A 413 -12.74 -19.73 -33.04
CA PRO A 413 -11.61 -19.48 -33.94
C PRO A 413 -10.34 -19.09 -33.18
N ALA A 414 -9.17 -19.45 -33.72
CA ALA A 414 -7.90 -19.26 -33.03
C ALA A 414 -7.61 -17.78 -32.65
N GLN A 415 -8.08 -16.84 -33.47
CA GLN A 415 -7.97 -15.41 -33.18
C GLN A 415 -8.82 -15.03 -31.97
N ASP A 416 -10.11 -15.37 -31.99
CA ASP A 416 -11.07 -15.05 -30.93
C ASP A 416 -10.70 -15.73 -29.62
N ARG A 417 -10.22 -16.97 -29.66
CA ARG A 417 -9.69 -17.69 -28.48
C ARG A 417 -8.51 -16.96 -27.83
N ASN A 418 -7.63 -16.35 -28.62
CA ASN A 418 -6.50 -15.58 -28.08
C ASN A 418 -6.98 -14.28 -27.45
N LEU A 419 -7.95 -13.60 -28.05
CA LEU A 419 -8.55 -12.38 -27.50
C LEU A 419 -9.31 -12.68 -26.20
N ILE A 420 -10.11 -13.74 -26.14
CA ILE A 420 -10.76 -14.19 -24.89
C ILE A 420 -9.74 -14.51 -23.80
N ARG A 421 -8.63 -15.17 -24.14
CA ARG A 421 -7.56 -15.43 -23.15
C ARG A 421 -6.96 -14.13 -22.59
N ILE A 422 -6.82 -13.10 -23.41
CA ILE A 422 -6.34 -11.78 -22.97
C ILE A 422 -7.40 -11.12 -22.08
N ALA A 423 -8.65 -11.04 -22.55
CA ALA A 423 -9.76 -10.45 -21.82
C ALA A 423 -9.97 -11.08 -20.44
N VAL A 424 -10.01 -12.42 -20.37
CA VAL A 424 -10.17 -13.14 -19.10
C VAL A 424 -9.00 -12.86 -18.15
N ARG A 425 -7.76 -12.75 -18.66
CA ARG A 425 -6.61 -12.39 -17.80
C ARG A 425 -6.72 -10.96 -17.28
N SER A 426 -7.12 -10.01 -18.13
CA SER A 426 -7.35 -8.63 -17.71
C SER A 426 -8.45 -8.57 -16.64
N LEU A 427 -9.60 -9.19 -16.90
CA LEU A 427 -10.74 -9.25 -15.98
C LEU A 427 -10.38 -9.89 -14.65
N VAL A 428 -9.68 -11.03 -14.66
CA VAL A 428 -9.24 -11.69 -13.42
C VAL A 428 -8.31 -10.78 -12.62
N ARG A 429 -7.36 -10.11 -13.28
CA ARG A 429 -6.42 -9.20 -12.60
C ARG A 429 -7.16 -7.99 -12.03
N SER A 430 -8.03 -7.34 -12.79
CA SER A 430 -8.79 -6.19 -12.32
C SER A 430 -9.77 -6.57 -11.22
N ALA A 431 -10.38 -7.77 -11.26
CA ALA A 431 -11.24 -8.25 -10.18
C ALA A 431 -10.51 -8.32 -8.83
N TRP A 432 -9.27 -8.79 -8.81
CA TRP A 432 -8.45 -8.80 -7.59
C TRP A 432 -8.00 -7.39 -7.16
N LEU A 433 -7.75 -6.49 -8.10
CA LEU A 433 -7.44 -5.09 -7.79
C LEU A 433 -8.65 -4.36 -7.21
N LEU A 434 -9.85 -4.64 -7.72
CA LEU A 434 -11.11 -4.09 -7.23
C LEU A 434 -11.44 -4.55 -5.82
N ASP A 435 -11.15 -5.81 -5.49
CA ASP A 435 -11.20 -6.34 -4.12
C ASP A 435 -10.27 -5.55 -3.19
N TRP A 436 -8.99 -5.46 -3.55
CA TRP A 436 -7.99 -4.75 -2.75
C TRP A 436 -8.25 -3.23 -2.62
N TYR A 437 -8.50 -2.53 -3.72
CA TYR A 437 -8.74 -1.08 -3.71
C TYR A 437 -10.10 -0.71 -3.11
N GLY A 438 -11.08 -1.63 -3.20
CA GLY A 438 -12.38 -1.47 -2.59
C GLY A 438 -12.29 -1.25 -1.09
N ASP A 439 -11.42 -2.00 -0.43
CA ASP A 439 -11.16 -1.87 1.01
C ASP A 439 -10.43 -0.56 1.36
N LEU A 440 -9.51 -0.09 0.52
CA LEU A 440 -8.70 1.11 0.82
C LEU A 440 -9.45 2.44 0.68
N GLY A 441 -10.63 2.44 0.07
CA GLY A 441 -11.47 3.64 -0.03
C GLY A 441 -10.99 4.70 -1.02
N ASN A 442 -10.04 4.41 -1.91
CA ASN A 442 -9.54 5.37 -2.91
C ASN A 442 -10.32 5.26 -4.22
N LYS A 443 -11.18 6.25 -4.49
CA LYS A 443 -12.09 6.24 -5.66
C LYS A 443 -11.34 6.17 -6.99
N GLN A 444 -10.20 6.84 -7.11
CA GLN A 444 -9.42 6.86 -8.34
C GLN A 444 -8.87 5.45 -8.64
N GLN A 445 -8.26 4.79 -7.65
CA GLN A 445 -7.72 3.44 -7.82
C GLN A 445 -8.82 2.42 -8.17
N VAL A 446 -9.97 2.51 -7.51
CA VAL A 446 -11.15 1.70 -7.81
C VAL A 446 -11.64 1.96 -9.24
N SER A 447 -11.72 3.22 -9.67
CA SER A 447 -12.20 3.58 -11.01
C SER A 447 -11.23 3.10 -12.09
N ASP A 448 -9.92 3.30 -11.92
CA ASP A 448 -8.90 2.82 -12.87
C ASP A 448 -8.94 1.29 -13.02
N ALA A 449 -9.13 0.56 -11.92
CA ALA A 449 -9.27 -0.89 -11.96
C ALA A 449 -10.58 -1.31 -12.64
N HIS A 450 -11.67 -0.56 -12.42
CA HIS A 450 -12.95 -0.81 -13.05
C HIS A 450 -12.90 -0.54 -14.56
N ASP A 451 -12.22 0.50 -15.05
CA ASP A 451 -12.07 0.77 -16.49
C ASP A 451 -11.39 -0.41 -17.22
N VAL A 452 -10.37 -1.01 -16.62
CA VAL A 452 -9.71 -2.22 -17.17
C VAL A 452 -10.64 -3.44 -17.13
N PHE A 453 -11.48 -3.53 -16.10
CA PHE A 453 -12.49 -4.58 -15.99
C PHE A 453 -13.56 -4.42 -17.07
N ASP A 454 -14.09 -3.22 -17.24
CA ASP A 454 -15.12 -2.84 -18.22
C ASP A 454 -14.65 -3.13 -19.66
N GLU A 455 -13.44 -2.70 -20.03
CA GLU A 455 -12.86 -2.98 -21.36
C GLU A 455 -12.75 -4.50 -21.62
N ALA A 456 -12.43 -5.29 -20.60
CA ALA A 456 -12.38 -6.74 -20.72
C ALA A 456 -13.78 -7.36 -20.89
N VAL A 457 -14.80 -6.83 -20.21
CA VAL A 457 -16.20 -7.25 -20.35
C VAL A 457 -16.73 -6.91 -21.74
N ASP A 458 -16.42 -5.73 -22.26
CA ASP A 458 -16.79 -5.30 -23.61
C ASP A 458 -16.21 -6.26 -24.67
N LEU A 459 -14.93 -6.61 -24.57
CA LEU A 459 -14.29 -7.55 -25.49
C LEU A 459 -14.89 -8.96 -25.41
N ILE A 460 -15.22 -9.44 -24.21
CA ILE A 460 -15.92 -10.73 -24.01
C ILE A 460 -17.29 -10.70 -24.69
N THR A 461 -18.03 -9.60 -24.49
CA THR A 461 -19.38 -9.41 -25.02
C THR A 461 -19.36 -9.31 -26.55
N GLU A 462 -18.39 -8.62 -27.13
CA GLU A 462 -18.23 -8.51 -28.58
C GLU A 462 -17.98 -9.89 -29.22
N ILE A 463 -17.04 -10.66 -28.67
CA ILE A 463 -16.63 -11.95 -29.24
C ILE A 463 -17.75 -12.99 -29.13
N TYR A 464 -18.38 -13.12 -27.97
CA TYR A 464 -19.45 -14.10 -27.78
C TYR A 464 -20.81 -13.62 -28.28
N GLY A 465 -21.05 -12.30 -28.36
CA GLY A 465 -22.26 -11.72 -28.92
C GLY A 465 -22.33 -11.80 -30.44
N GLY A 466 -21.19 -11.98 -31.12
CA GLY A 466 -21.11 -12.24 -32.56
C GLY A 466 -21.35 -13.71 -32.98
N VAL A 467 -21.49 -14.63 -32.02
CA VAL A 467 -21.73 -16.06 -32.27
C VAL A 467 -23.23 -16.34 -32.16
N GLU A 468 -23.97 -16.26 -33.29
CA GLU A 468 -25.34 -16.78 -33.33
C GLU A 468 -25.34 -18.31 -33.06
N PRO A 469 -26.38 -18.84 -32.38
CA PRO A 469 -26.45 -20.25 -31.96
C PRO A 469 -26.49 -21.28 -33.09
#